data_AF-A0A357GV19-F1
#
_entry.id   AF-A0A357GV19-F1
#
_cell.length_a   1.000
_cell.length_b   1.000
_cell.length_c   1.000
_cell.angle_alpha   90.00
_cell.angle_beta   90.00
_cell.angle_gamma   90.00
#
_symmetry.space_group_name_H-M   'P 1'
#
loop_
_entity.id
_entity.type
_entity.pdbx_description
1 polymer ?
#
loop_
_entity_poly.entity_id
_entity_poly.type
_entity_poly.pdbx_seq_one_letter_code
_entity_poly.pdbx_strand_id
1 'polypeptide(L)'
;MGRAMEGMLSVFAELDNNMRTERTRQGMLERIKQGMWVWQAPIGYYRPFKGSSITPDSKKSPIIKIIFEEYSKGIHTFKSIADFSNKRGLETKQGKPMTPQLMEKILKNPIYYGFINTWGGYQGTFEPIISENLFMRCQPEYLKSSHASPRSANNPLFPLRKVVTCKECQTPITGSSSTGRHGKKYPYYHHANKNCENTGSIPKETFEQLFVEHLDNITPDAKYEKLFKSVVLDIWKNNHKKINEENAKIQREITALEDERQKVFDFHRTGKYTDEDFDEQKEIISKKIIQKRLLIQDKWKEEFEMEKALDHCFSFVRNTSKAWIEANYPTKIKFQKMIFKERIEFDGNDFGTAGLSQVYRINQEYCADKSSLVALRGIEPLFTG
;
A
#
# COMPACT_ATOMS: atom_id res chain seq x y z
N MET A 1 63.01 -7.94 -28.74
CA MET A 1 62.83 -7.93 -27.26
C MET A 1 62.59 -9.36 -26.82
N GLY A 2 63.14 -9.81 -25.69
CA GLY A 2 62.94 -11.19 -25.21
C GLY A 2 61.58 -11.39 -24.56
N ARG A 3 61.04 -12.62 -24.58
CA ARG A 3 59.71 -12.98 -24.01
C ARG A 3 59.51 -12.51 -22.56
N ALA A 4 60.59 -12.42 -21.78
CA ALA A 4 60.57 -11.90 -20.41
C ALA A 4 60.24 -10.40 -20.35
N MET A 5 60.72 -9.60 -21.30
CA MET A 5 60.45 -8.17 -21.39
C MET A 5 59.01 -7.89 -21.83
N GLU A 6 58.45 -8.72 -22.71
CA GLU A 6 57.03 -8.66 -23.09
C GLU A 6 56.12 -9.00 -21.90
N GLY A 7 56.45 -10.04 -21.13
CA GLY A 7 55.72 -10.37 -19.90
C GLY A 7 55.77 -9.24 -18.86
N MET A 8 56.93 -8.61 -18.68
CA MET A 8 57.08 -7.48 -17.76
C MET A 8 56.27 -6.24 -18.21
N LEU A 9 56.27 -5.91 -19.51
CA LEU A 9 55.44 -4.83 -20.06
C LEU A 9 53.94 -5.11 -19.89
N SER A 10 53.50 -6.37 -20.03
CA SER A 10 52.12 -6.77 -19.77
C SER A 10 51.71 -6.54 -18.32
N VAL A 11 52.58 -6.92 -17.36
CA VAL A 11 52.35 -6.70 -15.93
C VAL A 11 52.26 -5.20 -15.61
N PHE A 12 53.12 -4.37 -16.21
CA PHE A 12 53.05 -2.92 -16.03
C PHE A 12 51.79 -2.31 -16.65
N ALA A 13 51.35 -2.78 -17.82
CA ALA A 13 50.11 -2.33 -18.45
C ALA A 13 48.88 -2.72 -17.62
N GLU A 14 48.86 -3.92 -17.04
CA GLU A 14 47.81 -4.37 -16.13
C GLU A 14 47.80 -3.53 -14.84
N LEU A 15 48.98 -3.24 -14.26
CA LEU A 15 49.12 -2.41 -13.08
C LEU A 15 48.64 -0.97 -13.33
N ASP A 16 49.00 -0.35 -14.46
CA ASP A 16 48.53 0.99 -14.82
C ASP A 16 47.00 1.00 -15.05
N ASN A 17 46.45 -0.02 -15.71
CA ASN A 17 44.99 -0.17 -15.87
C ASN A 17 44.27 -0.30 -14.53
N ASN A 18 44.81 -1.10 -13.61
CA ASN A 18 44.25 -1.27 -12.26
C ASN A 18 44.33 0.04 -11.46
N MET A 19 45.46 0.75 -11.52
CA MET A 19 45.61 2.07 -10.88
C MET A 19 44.64 3.11 -11.43
N ARG A 20 44.45 3.17 -12.75
CA ARG A 20 43.47 4.08 -13.39
C ARG A 20 42.04 3.76 -12.99
N THR A 21 41.71 2.47 -12.92
CA THR A 21 40.38 1.99 -12.51
C THR A 21 40.11 2.39 -11.06
N GLU A 22 41.08 2.18 -10.16
CA GLU A 22 40.95 2.54 -8.76
C GLU A 22 40.80 4.05 -8.57
N ARG A 23 41.64 4.86 -9.22
CA ARG A 23 41.52 6.33 -9.17
C ARG A 23 40.16 6.82 -9.69
N THR A 24 39.67 6.23 -10.79
CA THR A 24 38.36 6.56 -11.35
C THR A 24 37.24 6.21 -10.38
N ARG A 25 37.31 5.03 -9.76
CA ARG A 25 36.34 4.56 -8.77
C ARG A 25 36.32 5.47 -7.54
N GLN A 26 37.49 5.85 -7.01
CA GLN A 26 37.58 6.75 -5.87
C GLN A 26 37.01 8.13 -6.19
N GLY A 27 37.36 8.72 -7.34
CA GLY A 27 36.79 10.02 -7.75
C GLY A 27 35.27 9.98 -7.97
N MET A 28 34.73 8.86 -8.47
CA MET A 28 33.28 8.68 -8.55
C MET A 28 32.64 8.55 -7.16
N LEU A 29 33.27 7.81 -6.25
CA LEU A 29 32.79 7.62 -4.88
C LEU A 29 32.76 8.92 -4.09
N GLU A 30 33.79 9.76 -4.21
CA GLU A 30 33.82 11.09 -3.58
C GLU A 30 32.66 11.97 -4.05
N ARG A 31 32.37 11.98 -5.35
CA ARG A 31 31.22 12.71 -5.90
C ARG A 31 29.88 12.17 -5.40
N ILE A 32 29.75 10.86 -5.26
CA ILE A 32 28.54 10.25 -4.71
C ILE A 32 28.37 10.56 -3.22
N LYS A 33 29.47 10.60 -2.44
CA LYS A 33 29.45 11.04 -1.04
C LYS A 33 28.98 12.50 -0.91
N GLN A 34 29.25 13.32 -1.92
CA GLN A 34 28.72 14.69 -2.05
C GLN A 34 27.28 14.74 -2.62
N GLY A 35 26.62 13.58 -2.77
CA GLY A 35 25.26 13.47 -3.30
C GLY A 35 25.12 13.72 -4.81
N MET A 36 26.23 13.75 -5.56
CA MET A 36 26.19 13.99 -7.00
C MET A 36 25.98 12.69 -7.78
N TRP A 37 25.10 12.72 -8.78
CA TRP A 37 24.96 11.61 -9.71
C TRP A 37 26.05 11.64 -10.79
N VAL A 38 26.82 10.56 -10.89
CA VAL A 38 28.00 10.49 -11.79
C VAL A 38 27.76 9.77 -13.11
N TRP A 39 26.69 8.97 -13.23
CA TRP A 39 26.37 8.21 -14.43
C TRP A 39 25.45 8.98 -15.39
N GLN A 40 25.00 8.34 -16.47
CA GLN A 40 23.98 8.92 -17.34
C GLN A 40 22.71 9.26 -16.55
N ALA A 41 22.14 10.44 -16.82
CA ALA A 41 20.90 10.86 -16.18
C ALA A 41 19.77 9.85 -16.50
N PRO A 42 19.03 9.36 -15.47
CA PRO A 42 17.87 8.50 -15.68
C PRO A 42 16.75 9.20 -16.46
N ILE A 43 15.76 8.45 -16.91
CA ILE A 43 14.57 9.02 -17.58
C ILE A 43 13.85 9.94 -16.59
N GLY A 44 13.37 11.09 -17.04
CA GLY A 44 12.84 12.13 -16.14
C GLY A 44 13.91 13.08 -15.63
N TYR A 45 15.20 12.78 -15.77
CA TYR A 45 16.27 13.70 -15.43
C TYR A 45 17.11 14.05 -16.66
N TYR A 46 17.72 15.23 -16.63
CA TYR A 46 18.77 15.63 -17.57
C TYR A 46 19.99 16.15 -16.81
N ARG A 47 21.10 16.31 -17.53
CA ARG A 47 22.33 16.91 -16.99
C ARG A 47 22.53 18.26 -17.68
N PRO A 48 22.43 19.39 -16.95
CA PRO A 48 22.56 20.73 -17.54
C PRO A 48 23.93 20.97 -18.19
N PHE A 49 25.02 20.61 -17.51
CA PHE A 49 26.39 20.75 -18.03
C PHE A 49 27.33 19.67 -17.50
N LYS A 50 28.49 19.49 -18.15
CA LYS A 50 29.48 18.47 -17.77
C LYS A 50 29.99 18.74 -16.35
N GLY A 51 29.83 17.77 -15.45
CA GLY A 51 30.24 17.88 -14.04
C GLY A 51 29.16 18.36 -13.06
N SER A 52 28.04 18.93 -13.53
CA SER A 52 26.86 19.21 -12.68
C SER A 52 26.16 17.92 -12.23
N SER A 53 25.36 17.95 -11.17
CA SER A 53 24.45 16.82 -10.85
C SER A 53 23.28 16.75 -11.85
N ILE A 54 22.33 15.85 -11.63
CA ILE A 54 21.12 15.73 -12.45
C ILE A 54 20.04 16.71 -12.00
N THR A 55 19.15 17.09 -12.91
CA THR A 55 18.02 18.00 -12.66
C THR A 55 16.75 17.44 -13.30
N PRO A 56 15.57 17.57 -12.67
CA PRO A 56 14.30 17.15 -13.26
C PRO A 56 14.04 17.78 -14.64
N ASP A 57 13.74 16.94 -15.64
CA ASP A 57 13.32 17.37 -16.97
C ASP A 57 11.89 17.91 -16.94
N SER A 58 11.66 19.12 -17.45
CA SER A 58 10.36 19.79 -17.39
C SER A 58 9.22 19.07 -18.11
N LYS A 59 9.54 18.26 -19.14
CA LYS A 59 8.54 17.48 -19.90
C LYS A 59 8.37 16.08 -19.35
N LYS A 60 9.47 15.41 -18.99
CA LYS A 60 9.44 13.99 -18.60
C LYS A 60 9.18 13.77 -17.10
N SER A 61 9.65 14.66 -16.23
CA SER A 61 9.47 14.50 -14.77
C SER A 61 8.01 14.45 -14.33
N PRO A 62 7.11 15.33 -14.83
CA PRO A 62 5.70 15.28 -14.45
C PRO A 62 5.05 13.94 -14.82
N ILE A 63 5.42 13.38 -15.98
CA ILE A 63 4.89 12.09 -16.42
C ILE A 63 5.41 10.96 -15.52
N ILE A 64 6.68 10.98 -15.13
CA ILE A 64 7.25 10.03 -14.17
C ILE A 64 6.50 10.11 -12.83
N LYS A 65 6.25 11.31 -12.31
CA LYS A 65 5.49 11.48 -11.07
C LYS A 65 4.09 10.85 -11.16
N ILE A 66 3.34 11.12 -12.24
CA ILE A 66 2.03 10.52 -12.50
C ILE A 66 2.11 8.99 -12.59
N ILE A 67 3.18 8.44 -13.20
CA ILE A 67 3.39 7.00 -13.29
C ILE A 67 3.51 6.36 -11.90
N PHE A 68 4.28 6.96 -11.00
CA PHE A 68 4.40 6.48 -9.62
C PHE A 68 3.08 6.62 -8.86
N GLU A 69 2.38 7.75 -9.00
CA GLU A 69 1.06 7.96 -8.39
C GLU A 69 0.04 6.92 -8.85
N GLU A 70 -0.05 6.64 -10.15
CA GLU A 70 -0.94 5.61 -10.69
C GLU A 70 -0.53 4.21 -10.26
N TYR A 71 0.75 3.87 -10.35
CA TYR A 71 1.23 2.55 -9.96
C TYR A 71 1.00 2.27 -8.46
N SER A 72 1.12 3.29 -7.61
CA SER A 72 0.87 3.20 -6.16
C SER A 72 -0.57 2.83 -5.79
N LYS A 73 -1.53 2.89 -6.74
CA LYS A 73 -2.91 2.43 -6.55
C LYS A 73 -3.06 0.91 -6.60
N GLY A 74 -2.01 0.19 -7.00
CA GLY A 74 -1.95 -1.27 -7.04
C GLY A 74 -2.75 -1.94 -8.16
N ILE A 75 -3.37 -1.16 -9.05
CA ILE A 75 -4.24 -1.69 -10.13
C ILE A 75 -3.47 -2.00 -11.42
N HIS A 76 -2.26 -1.46 -11.58
CA HIS A 76 -1.51 -1.56 -12.83
C HIS A 76 -0.48 -2.68 -12.79
N THR A 77 -0.35 -3.42 -13.90
CA THR A 77 0.83 -4.25 -14.15
C THR A 77 1.92 -3.41 -14.82
N PHE A 78 3.18 -3.86 -14.80
CA PHE A 78 4.27 -3.20 -15.54
C PHE A 78 3.96 -3.00 -17.03
N LYS A 79 3.18 -3.90 -17.64
CA LYS A 79 2.72 -3.72 -19.03
C LYS A 79 1.71 -2.59 -19.16
N SER A 80 0.67 -2.62 -18.33
CA SER A 80 -0.38 -1.59 -18.36
C SER A 80 0.19 -0.19 -18.08
N ILE A 81 1.14 -0.06 -17.15
CA ILE A 81 1.74 1.24 -16.84
C ILE A 81 2.73 1.70 -17.92
N ALA A 82 3.42 0.77 -18.60
CA ALA A 82 4.20 1.09 -19.80
C ALA A 82 3.31 1.62 -20.93
N ASP A 83 2.21 0.94 -21.24
CA ASP A 83 1.24 1.39 -22.26
C ASP A 83 0.63 2.75 -21.90
N PHE A 84 0.30 2.96 -20.62
CA PHE A 84 -0.19 4.23 -20.08
C PHE A 84 0.83 5.37 -20.25
N SER A 85 2.12 5.09 -20.02
CA SER A 85 3.20 6.07 -20.17
C SER A 85 3.48 6.43 -21.64
N ASN A 86 3.43 5.44 -22.53
CA ASN A 86 3.60 5.63 -23.97
C ASN A 86 2.50 6.55 -24.54
N LYS A 87 1.24 6.36 -24.12
CA LYS A 87 0.12 7.22 -24.53
C LYS A 87 0.28 8.69 -24.11
N ARG A 88 1.14 8.96 -23.12
CA ARG A 88 1.46 10.32 -22.64
C ARG A 88 2.75 10.87 -23.25
N GLY A 89 3.34 10.18 -24.22
CA GLY A 89 4.55 10.60 -24.90
C GLY A 89 5.82 10.41 -24.08
N LEU A 90 5.82 9.54 -23.06
CA LEU A 90 7.07 9.18 -22.39
C LEU A 90 7.89 8.27 -23.30
N GLU A 91 9.10 8.71 -23.62
CA GLU A 91 10.03 7.98 -24.47
C GLU A 91 11.43 7.97 -23.87
N THR A 92 12.20 6.95 -24.26
CA THR A 92 13.63 6.87 -23.94
C THR A 92 14.41 8.01 -24.60
N LYS A 93 15.68 8.18 -24.23
CA LYS A 93 16.57 9.15 -24.88
C LYS A 93 16.76 8.89 -26.39
N GLN A 94 16.57 7.65 -26.84
CA GLN A 94 16.67 7.24 -28.24
C GLN A 94 15.33 7.31 -28.98
N GLY A 95 14.26 7.89 -28.39
CA GLY A 95 12.93 7.94 -28.99
C GLY A 95 12.19 6.59 -29.03
N LYS A 96 12.70 5.56 -28.34
CA LYS A 96 12.02 4.26 -28.24
C LYS A 96 10.91 4.30 -27.19
N PRO A 97 9.81 3.54 -27.40
CA PRO A 97 8.73 3.43 -26.43
C PRO A 97 9.16 2.72 -25.14
N MET A 98 8.43 2.99 -24.07
CA MET A 98 8.58 2.35 -22.77
C MET A 98 8.15 0.88 -22.83
N THR A 99 9.03 0.01 -22.35
CA THR A 99 8.76 -1.43 -22.23
C THR A 99 8.41 -1.80 -20.78
N PRO A 100 7.74 -2.94 -20.54
CA PRO A 100 7.45 -3.41 -19.18
C PRO A 100 8.72 -3.56 -18.32
N GLN A 101 9.82 -4.07 -18.90
CA GLN A 101 11.09 -4.26 -18.20
C GLN A 101 11.73 -2.93 -17.81
N LEU A 102 11.66 -1.93 -18.69
CA LEU A 102 12.16 -0.59 -18.38
C LEU A 102 11.32 0.07 -17.28
N MET A 103 10.01 -0.14 -17.32
CA MET A 103 9.10 0.39 -16.31
C MET A 103 9.34 -0.23 -14.93
N GLU A 104 9.60 -1.54 -14.87
CA GLU A 104 10.04 -2.20 -13.64
C GLU A 104 11.33 -1.59 -13.09
N LYS A 105 12.32 -1.35 -13.96
CA LYS A 105 13.57 -0.68 -13.55
C LYS A 105 13.34 0.72 -13.02
N ILE A 106 12.42 1.49 -13.61
CA ILE A 106 12.07 2.83 -13.16
C ILE A 106 11.43 2.78 -11.77
N LEU A 107 10.40 1.96 -11.60
CA LEU A 107 9.61 1.89 -10.35
C LEU A 107 10.41 1.35 -9.15
N LYS A 108 11.48 0.59 -9.42
CA LYS A 108 12.40 0.09 -8.39
C LYS A 108 13.61 0.99 -8.14
N ASN A 109 13.81 2.05 -8.91
CA ASN A 109 15.01 2.87 -8.79
C ASN A 109 14.82 3.97 -7.72
N PRO A 110 15.57 3.92 -6.60
CA PRO A 110 15.41 4.86 -5.49
C PRO A 110 15.87 6.29 -5.84
N ILE A 111 16.54 6.48 -6.98
CA ILE A 111 16.96 7.82 -7.43
C ILE A 111 15.76 8.77 -7.61
N TYR A 112 14.57 8.26 -7.88
CA TYR A 112 13.40 9.11 -8.10
C TYR A 112 12.95 9.84 -6.83
N TYR A 113 13.24 9.31 -5.63
CA TYR A 113 13.05 10.02 -4.37
C TYR A 113 14.33 10.66 -3.82
N GLY A 114 15.41 10.66 -4.60
CA GLY A 114 16.66 11.34 -4.25
C GLY A 114 17.73 10.45 -3.61
N PHE A 115 17.60 9.12 -3.63
CA PHE A 115 18.58 8.23 -2.99
C PHE A 115 19.45 7.47 -4.00
N ILE A 116 20.76 7.49 -3.80
CA ILE A 116 21.76 6.83 -4.62
C ILE A 116 22.12 5.48 -3.98
N ASN A 117 21.52 4.39 -4.45
CA ASN A 117 21.71 3.04 -3.89
C ASN A 117 22.92 2.30 -4.47
N THR A 118 24.08 2.93 -4.42
CA THR A 118 25.36 2.33 -4.86
C THR A 118 26.46 2.69 -3.87
N TRP A 119 27.41 1.77 -3.65
CA TRP A 119 28.60 1.97 -2.81
C TRP A 119 28.35 2.47 -1.38
N GLY A 120 27.26 2.02 -0.75
CA GLY A 120 26.94 2.32 0.65
C GLY A 120 25.64 3.10 0.86
N GLY A 121 25.03 3.64 -0.21
CA GLY A 121 23.77 4.37 -0.11
C GLY A 121 23.99 5.82 0.36
N TYR A 122 23.63 6.79 -0.47
CA TYR A 122 23.84 8.21 -0.15
C TYR A 122 22.65 9.06 -0.59
N GLN A 123 22.36 10.11 0.19
CA GLN A 123 21.36 11.09 -0.18
C GLN A 123 21.89 11.99 -1.30
N GLY A 124 21.13 12.09 -2.38
CA GLY A 124 21.42 12.96 -3.51
C GLY A 124 21.16 14.42 -3.19
N THR A 125 21.95 15.31 -3.78
CA THR A 125 21.77 16.78 -3.71
C THR A 125 20.86 17.32 -4.81
N PHE A 126 20.41 16.46 -5.74
CA PHE A 126 19.48 16.83 -6.80
C PHE A 126 18.03 16.77 -6.32
N GLU A 127 17.17 17.57 -6.96
CA GLU A 127 15.76 17.62 -6.63
C GLU A 127 15.06 16.28 -6.96
N PRO A 128 14.38 15.64 -6.00
CA PRO A 128 13.66 14.39 -6.24
C PRO A 128 12.35 14.63 -7.01
N ILE A 129 12.02 13.71 -7.92
CA ILE A 129 10.76 13.77 -8.70
C ILE A 129 9.55 13.32 -7.85
N ILE A 130 9.75 12.41 -6.89
CA ILE A 130 8.72 11.87 -6.01
C ILE A 130 9.16 11.88 -4.55
N SER A 131 8.21 11.73 -3.62
CA SER A 131 8.53 11.53 -2.21
C SER A 131 8.95 10.09 -1.92
N GLU A 132 9.73 9.89 -0.87
CA GLU A 132 10.11 8.57 -0.36
C GLU A 132 8.86 7.73 -0.05
N ASN A 133 7.85 8.33 0.58
CA ASN A 133 6.59 7.65 0.89
C ASN A 133 5.90 7.09 -0.37
N LEU A 134 5.81 7.88 -1.44
CA LEU A 134 5.22 7.43 -2.70
C LEU A 134 6.04 6.30 -3.34
N PHE A 135 7.37 6.38 -3.26
CA PHE A 135 8.25 5.31 -3.73
C PHE A 135 8.04 4.01 -2.95
N MET A 136 7.96 4.08 -1.62
CA MET A 136 7.77 2.92 -0.76
C MET A 136 6.44 2.22 -1.06
N ARG A 137 5.36 2.98 -1.28
CA ARG A 137 4.06 2.44 -1.72
C ARG A 137 4.12 1.67 -3.04
N CYS A 138 5.15 1.90 -3.86
CA CYS A 138 5.37 1.20 -5.12
C CYS A 138 6.24 -0.06 -4.98
N GLN A 139 6.74 -0.38 -3.79
CA GLN A 139 7.58 -1.55 -3.57
C GLN A 139 6.74 -2.82 -3.32
N PRO A 140 7.28 -4.01 -3.66
CA PRO A 140 6.55 -5.27 -3.53
C PRO A 140 5.95 -5.49 -2.13
N GLU A 141 6.64 -5.05 -1.07
CA GLU A 141 6.23 -5.18 0.32
C GLU A 141 4.88 -4.51 0.58
N TYR A 142 4.66 -3.34 -0.01
CA TYR A 142 3.42 -2.57 0.10
C TYR A 142 2.36 -3.03 -0.92
N LEU A 143 2.79 -3.59 -2.05
CA LEU A 143 1.91 -4.05 -3.13
C LEU A 143 1.57 -5.54 -3.06
N LYS A 144 2.03 -6.28 -2.04
CA LYS A 144 1.71 -7.70 -1.80
C LYS A 144 0.20 -7.97 -1.72
N SER A 145 -0.61 -6.95 -1.40
CA SER A 145 -2.08 -7.02 -1.47
C SER A 145 -2.65 -6.92 -2.90
N SER A 146 -1.92 -6.29 -3.84
CA SER A 146 -2.43 -5.85 -5.14
C SER A 146 -1.80 -6.50 -6.38
N HIS A 147 -0.61 -7.09 -6.29
CA HIS A 147 0.10 -7.68 -7.46
C HIS A 147 0.09 -9.21 -7.58
N ALA A 148 -0.59 -9.92 -6.69
CA ALA A 148 -0.89 -11.33 -6.90
C ALA A 148 -2.08 -11.49 -7.88
N SER A 149 -1.87 -11.17 -9.16
CA SER A 149 -2.70 -11.76 -10.20
C SER A 149 -1.82 -12.35 -11.30
N PRO A 150 -1.68 -13.68 -11.34
CA PRO A 150 -1.22 -14.36 -12.54
C PRO A 150 -2.08 -13.90 -13.73
N ARG A 151 -1.46 -13.66 -14.89
CA ARG A 151 -2.11 -13.23 -16.15
C ARG A 151 -3.29 -14.13 -16.60
N SER A 152 -3.49 -15.30 -15.98
CA SER A 152 -4.57 -16.25 -16.24
C SER A 152 -5.68 -16.30 -15.16
N ALA A 153 -5.54 -15.56 -14.06
CA ALA A 153 -6.53 -15.51 -12.98
C ALA A 153 -7.59 -14.41 -13.21
N ASN A 154 -7.19 -13.27 -13.79
CA ASN A 154 -8.09 -12.16 -14.05
C ASN A 154 -8.92 -12.36 -15.32
N ASN A 155 -10.16 -12.80 -15.18
CA ASN A 155 -11.14 -12.80 -16.25
C ASN A 155 -12.37 -12.01 -15.77
N PRO A 156 -12.67 -10.83 -16.36
CA PRO A 156 -13.86 -10.06 -16.01
C PRO A 156 -15.18 -10.84 -16.09
N LEU A 157 -15.22 -11.88 -16.92
CA LEU A 157 -16.39 -12.77 -17.04
C LEU A 157 -16.58 -13.69 -15.82
N PHE A 158 -15.53 -13.92 -15.02
CA PHE A 158 -15.57 -14.82 -13.86
C PHE A 158 -14.98 -14.14 -12.61
N PRO A 159 -15.69 -13.18 -11.98
CA PRO A 159 -15.21 -12.42 -10.81
C PRO A 159 -14.89 -13.28 -9.59
N LEU A 160 -15.55 -14.43 -9.43
CA LEU A 160 -15.34 -15.36 -8.31
C LEU A 160 -14.24 -16.42 -8.56
N ARG A 161 -13.63 -16.43 -9.75
CA ARG A 161 -12.64 -17.44 -10.14
C ARG A 161 -11.39 -17.34 -9.26
N LYS A 162 -10.99 -18.47 -8.66
CA LYS A 162 -9.86 -18.62 -7.73
C LYS A 162 -9.95 -17.80 -6.44
N VAL A 163 -11.03 -17.03 -6.27
CA VAL A 163 -11.40 -16.37 -5.01
C VAL A 163 -12.15 -17.37 -4.14
N VAL A 164 -13.04 -18.15 -4.77
CA VAL A 164 -13.82 -19.20 -4.11
C VAL A 164 -13.04 -20.53 -4.13
N THR A 165 -13.11 -21.28 -3.03
CA THR A 165 -12.56 -22.63 -2.87
C THR A 165 -13.65 -23.63 -2.49
N CYS A 166 -13.49 -24.89 -2.89
CA CYS A 166 -14.33 -25.97 -2.39
C CYS A 166 -14.07 -26.15 -0.89
N LYS A 167 -15.13 -26.20 -0.08
CA LYS A 167 -15.03 -26.40 1.38
C LYS A 167 -14.35 -27.72 1.75
N GLU A 168 -14.68 -28.79 1.02
CA GLU A 168 -14.20 -30.15 1.30
C GLU A 168 -12.73 -30.38 0.94
N CYS A 169 -12.31 -29.95 -0.25
CA CYS A 169 -10.97 -30.26 -0.78
C CYS A 169 -10.07 -29.04 -0.93
N GLN A 170 -10.55 -27.85 -0.54
CA GLN A 170 -9.84 -26.56 -0.57
C GLN A 170 -9.27 -26.16 -1.94
N THR A 171 -9.70 -26.84 -3.00
CA THR A 171 -9.27 -26.58 -4.37
C THR A 171 -9.99 -25.34 -4.91
N PRO A 172 -9.29 -24.38 -5.54
CA PRO A 172 -9.93 -23.18 -6.06
C PRO A 172 -10.90 -23.47 -7.20
N ILE A 173 -12.09 -22.85 -7.13
CA ILE A 173 -13.08 -22.90 -8.21
C ILE A 173 -12.54 -22.11 -9.42
N THR A 174 -12.62 -22.72 -10.59
CA THR A 174 -12.18 -22.11 -11.86
C THR A 174 -13.38 -21.68 -12.69
N GLY A 175 -13.16 -21.03 -13.84
CA GLY A 175 -14.25 -20.63 -14.73
C GLY A 175 -13.78 -20.56 -16.17
N SER A 176 -14.59 -21.08 -17.08
CA SER A 176 -14.37 -21.04 -18.53
C SER A 176 -15.72 -21.06 -19.26
N SER A 177 -15.68 -20.78 -20.56
CA SER A 177 -16.88 -20.84 -21.40
C SER A 177 -16.78 -21.99 -22.38
N SER A 178 -17.82 -22.81 -22.45
CA SER A 178 -17.98 -23.82 -23.50
C SER A 178 -18.62 -23.18 -24.73
N THR A 179 -18.19 -23.58 -25.93
CA THR A 179 -18.74 -23.07 -27.19
C THR A 179 -19.70 -24.10 -27.77
N GLY A 180 -20.96 -23.72 -27.97
CA GLY A 180 -21.97 -24.56 -28.62
C GLY A 180 -21.79 -24.64 -30.13
N ARG A 181 -22.57 -25.52 -30.77
CA ARG A 181 -22.50 -25.84 -32.22
C ARG A 181 -22.59 -24.62 -33.14
N HIS A 182 -23.32 -23.58 -32.73
CA HIS A 182 -23.49 -22.32 -33.48
C HIS A 182 -22.55 -21.19 -33.02
N GLY A 183 -21.46 -21.50 -32.32
CA GLY A 183 -20.49 -20.50 -31.84
C GLY A 183 -20.92 -19.73 -30.58
N LYS A 184 -22.14 -19.94 -30.07
CA LYS A 184 -22.62 -19.33 -28.82
C LYS A 184 -21.81 -19.86 -27.62
N LYS A 185 -21.30 -18.96 -26.79
CA LYS A 185 -20.53 -19.29 -25.58
C LYS A 185 -21.45 -19.37 -24.36
N TYR A 186 -21.22 -20.40 -23.54
CA TYR A 186 -21.95 -20.65 -22.30
C TYR A 186 -20.94 -20.64 -21.14
N PRO A 187 -20.98 -19.63 -20.26
CA PRO A 187 -20.03 -19.50 -19.16
C PRO A 187 -20.42 -20.36 -17.95
N TYR A 188 -19.43 -21.04 -17.37
CA TYR A 188 -19.58 -21.90 -16.20
C TYR A 188 -18.45 -21.69 -15.19
N TYR A 189 -18.76 -21.92 -13.91
CA TYR A 189 -17.77 -22.17 -12.88
C TYR A 189 -17.51 -23.66 -12.76
N HIS A 190 -16.26 -24.05 -12.61
CA HIS A 190 -15.82 -25.44 -12.63
C HIS A 190 -14.99 -25.79 -11.41
N HIS A 191 -15.37 -26.88 -10.78
CA HIS A 191 -14.55 -27.58 -9.81
C HIS A 191 -13.90 -28.79 -10.49
N ALA A 192 -12.58 -28.73 -10.68
CA ALA A 192 -11.84 -29.69 -11.52
C ALA A 192 -11.24 -30.89 -10.76
N ASN A 193 -11.35 -30.94 -9.44
CA ASN A 193 -10.75 -32.01 -8.63
C ASN A 193 -11.61 -33.26 -8.64
N LYS A 194 -11.36 -34.17 -9.60
CA LYS A 194 -12.10 -35.44 -9.78
C LYS A 194 -12.23 -36.33 -8.53
N ASN A 195 -11.39 -36.13 -7.51
CA ASN A 195 -11.41 -36.91 -6.28
C ASN A 195 -12.31 -36.30 -5.20
N CYS A 196 -13.07 -35.24 -5.50
CA CYS A 196 -13.97 -34.59 -4.55
C CYS A 196 -15.43 -34.81 -4.97
N GLU A 197 -16.31 -35.05 -4.00
CA GLU A 197 -17.75 -35.28 -4.24
C GLU A 197 -18.42 -34.08 -4.91
N ASN A 198 -17.96 -32.86 -4.60
CA ASN A 198 -18.45 -31.62 -5.18
C ASN A 198 -17.88 -31.31 -6.58
N THR A 199 -17.31 -32.30 -7.29
CA THR A 199 -16.80 -32.11 -8.65
C THR A 199 -17.94 -31.79 -9.61
N GLY A 200 -17.79 -30.74 -10.41
CA GLY A 200 -18.84 -30.39 -11.35
C GLY A 200 -18.67 -29.03 -11.99
N SER A 201 -19.70 -28.65 -12.75
CA SER A 201 -19.82 -27.35 -13.41
C SER A 201 -21.16 -26.72 -13.07
N ILE A 202 -21.15 -25.45 -12.66
CA ILE A 202 -22.35 -24.69 -12.32
C ILE A 202 -22.48 -23.53 -13.30
N PRO A 203 -23.67 -23.27 -13.90
CA PRO A 203 -23.88 -22.11 -14.75
C PRO A 203 -23.46 -20.82 -14.05
N LYS A 204 -22.79 -19.92 -14.77
CA LYS A 204 -22.28 -18.66 -14.20
C LYS A 204 -23.38 -17.88 -13.47
N GLU A 205 -24.56 -17.76 -14.09
CA GLU A 205 -25.69 -17.00 -13.56
C GLU A 205 -26.16 -17.59 -12.22
N THR A 206 -26.37 -18.90 -12.17
CA THR A 206 -26.75 -19.60 -10.92
C THR A 206 -25.69 -19.44 -9.83
N PHE A 207 -24.42 -19.62 -10.16
CA PHE A 207 -23.33 -19.52 -9.18
C PHE A 207 -23.16 -18.10 -8.61
N GLU A 208 -23.29 -17.08 -9.47
CA GLU A 208 -23.23 -15.69 -9.03
C GLU A 208 -24.48 -15.26 -8.27
N GLN A 209 -25.65 -15.83 -8.58
CA GLN A 209 -26.88 -15.59 -7.82
C GLN A 209 -26.78 -16.14 -6.41
N LEU A 210 -26.31 -17.39 -6.24
CA LEU A 210 -26.03 -17.96 -4.90
C LEU A 210 -25.06 -17.08 -4.10
N PHE A 211 -24.08 -16.49 -4.77
CA PHE A 211 -23.14 -15.56 -4.13
C PHE A 211 -23.82 -14.27 -3.70
N VAL A 212 -24.71 -13.71 -4.54
CA VAL A 212 -25.50 -12.52 -4.22
C VAL A 212 -26.42 -12.78 -3.02
N GLU A 213 -27.09 -13.92 -2.98
CA GLU A 213 -27.94 -14.33 -1.86
C GLU A 213 -27.12 -14.49 -0.57
N HIS A 214 -25.91 -15.04 -0.67
CA HIS A 214 -24.99 -15.06 0.45
C HIS A 214 -24.58 -13.65 0.93
N LEU A 215 -24.31 -12.72 0.00
CA LEU A 215 -24.02 -11.32 0.35
C LEU A 215 -25.20 -10.64 1.06
N ASP A 216 -26.44 -10.91 0.63
CA ASP A 216 -27.65 -10.41 1.30
C ASP A 216 -27.76 -10.96 2.72
N ASN A 217 -27.50 -12.25 2.92
CA ASN A 217 -27.57 -12.90 4.23
C ASN A 217 -26.54 -12.36 5.23
N ILE A 218 -25.34 -11.99 4.78
CA ILE A 218 -24.31 -11.43 5.66
C ILE A 218 -24.45 -9.91 5.84
N THR A 219 -25.27 -9.24 5.03
CA THR A 219 -25.45 -7.79 5.08
C THR A 219 -25.99 -7.35 6.44
N PRO A 220 -25.29 -6.43 7.13
CA PRO A 220 -25.75 -5.95 8.42
C PRO A 220 -27.08 -5.21 8.40
N ASP A 221 -27.92 -5.51 9.40
CA ASP A 221 -29.20 -4.82 9.55
C ASP A 221 -29.02 -3.37 10.04
N ALA A 222 -30.06 -2.56 9.87
CA ALA A 222 -30.02 -1.14 10.26
C ALA A 222 -29.83 -0.94 11.78
N LYS A 223 -30.20 -1.93 12.61
CA LYS A 223 -30.07 -1.87 14.06
C LYS A 223 -28.60 -2.05 14.47
N TYR A 224 -27.90 -2.99 13.83
CA TYR A 224 -26.49 -3.24 14.00
C TYR A 224 -25.66 -2.01 13.63
N GLU A 225 -25.96 -1.36 12.51
CA GLU A 225 -25.25 -0.13 12.13
C GLU A 225 -25.33 0.93 13.22
N LYS A 226 -26.52 1.17 13.76
CA LYS A 226 -26.71 2.18 14.81
C LYS A 226 -25.85 1.86 16.03
N LEU A 227 -25.84 0.60 16.45
CA LEU A 227 -25.03 0.14 17.57
C LEU A 227 -23.52 0.27 17.26
N PHE A 228 -23.07 -0.22 16.12
CA PHE A 228 -21.68 -0.18 15.71
C PHE A 228 -21.16 1.26 15.62
N LYS A 229 -21.92 2.17 14.98
CA LYS A 229 -21.60 3.60 14.93
C LYS A 229 -21.47 4.19 16.33
N SER A 230 -22.40 3.87 17.24
CA SER A 230 -22.34 4.38 18.61
C SER A 230 -21.07 3.94 19.36
N VAL A 231 -20.66 2.67 19.21
CA VAL A 231 -19.45 2.13 19.86
C VAL A 231 -18.19 2.76 19.27
N VAL A 232 -18.08 2.83 17.94
CA VAL A 232 -16.90 3.41 17.29
C VAL A 232 -16.76 4.90 17.61
N LEU A 233 -17.88 5.64 17.58
CA LEU A 233 -17.87 7.07 17.91
C LEU A 233 -17.49 7.31 19.38
N ASP A 234 -17.95 6.48 20.31
CA ASP A 234 -17.57 6.60 21.72
C ASP A 234 -16.07 6.32 21.93
N ILE A 235 -15.53 5.26 21.33
CA ILE A 235 -14.09 4.96 21.37
C ILE A 235 -13.28 6.10 20.74
N TRP A 236 -13.73 6.62 19.59
CA TRP A 236 -13.07 7.72 18.90
C TRP A 236 -13.06 9.00 19.74
N LYS A 237 -14.20 9.37 20.34
CA LYS A 237 -14.32 10.54 21.24
C LYS A 237 -13.40 10.40 22.46
N ASN A 238 -13.35 9.22 23.07
CA ASN A 238 -12.49 8.95 24.22
C ASN A 238 -10.99 9.02 23.86
N ASN A 239 -10.60 8.47 22.72
CA ASN A 239 -9.21 8.56 22.23
C ASN A 239 -8.84 10.01 21.88
N HIS A 240 -9.74 10.73 21.21
CA HIS A 240 -9.52 12.14 20.87
C HIS A 240 -9.36 13.01 22.13
N LYS A 241 -10.16 12.76 23.17
CA LYS A 241 -10.01 13.42 24.47
C LYS A 241 -8.63 13.16 25.09
N LYS A 242 -8.18 11.90 25.13
CA LYS A 242 -6.85 11.56 25.66
C LYS A 242 -5.71 12.23 24.89
N ILE A 243 -5.79 12.24 23.55
CA ILE A 243 -4.80 12.92 22.70
C ILE A 243 -4.78 14.42 23.01
N ASN A 244 -5.93 15.05 23.16
CA ASN A 244 -6.02 16.48 23.51
C ASN A 244 -5.44 16.76 24.91
N GLU A 245 -5.70 15.91 25.90
CA GLU A 245 -5.13 16.03 27.25
C GLU A 245 -3.60 15.88 27.24
N GLU A 246 -3.07 14.90 26.50
CA GLU A 246 -1.63 14.72 26.32
C GLU A 246 -0.98 15.90 25.58
N ASN A 247 -1.60 16.38 24.50
CA ASN A 247 -1.13 17.54 23.76
C ASN A 247 -1.11 18.79 24.65
N ALA A 248 -2.15 19.01 25.46
CA ALA A 248 -2.19 20.11 26.43
C ALA A 248 -1.10 19.98 27.52
N LYS A 249 -0.70 18.76 27.89
CA LYS A 249 0.44 18.54 28.80
C LYS A 249 1.77 18.88 28.12
N ILE A 250 2.00 18.39 26.90
CA ILE A 250 3.22 18.68 26.13
C ILE A 250 3.33 20.19 25.85
N GLN A 251 2.22 20.86 25.55
CA GLN A 251 2.20 22.31 25.33
C GLN A 251 2.66 23.08 26.58
N ARG A 252 2.20 22.66 27.77
CA ARG A 252 2.67 23.23 29.05
C ARG A 252 4.17 23.01 29.27
N GLU A 253 4.68 21.83 28.91
CA GLU A 253 6.13 21.55 28.97
C GLU A 253 6.93 22.42 27.99
N ILE A 254 6.40 22.69 26.79
CA ILE A 254 7.02 23.61 25.82
C ILE A 254 7.06 25.03 26.40
N THR A 255 5.96 25.53 26.96
CA THR A 255 5.92 26.85 27.58
C THR A 255 6.93 26.96 28.72
N ALA A 256 7.04 25.94 29.58
CA ALA A 256 8.04 25.93 30.65
C ALA A 256 9.49 25.95 30.12
N LEU A 257 9.79 25.23 29.03
CA LEU A 257 11.10 25.26 28.38
C LEU A 257 11.36 26.62 27.70
N GLU A 258 10.34 27.28 27.16
CA GLU A 258 10.47 28.63 26.61
C GLU A 258 10.77 29.66 27.70
N ASP A 259 10.12 29.56 28.86
CA ASP A 259 10.42 30.37 30.04
C ASP A 259 11.83 30.10 30.58
N GLU A 260 12.26 28.84 30.61
CA GLU A 260 13.63 28.45 30.97
C GLU A 260 14.65 29.06 30.01
N ARG A 261 14.38 28.99 28.69
CA ARG A 261 15.21 29.63 27.68
C ARG A 261 15.31 31.14 27.92
N GLN A 262 14.22 31.80 28.28
CA GLN A 262 14.24 33.23 28.59
C GLN A 262 15.14 33.56 29.79
N LYS A 263 15.12 32.73 30.84
CA LYS A 263 16.02 32.89 31.99
C LYS A 263 17.50 32.76 31.60
N VAL A 264 17.83 31.86 30.68
CA VAL A 264 19.21 31.72 30.15
C VAL A 264 19.65 33.03 29.47
N PHE A 265 18.78 33.69 28.70
CA PHE A 265 19.07 35.01 28.14
C PHE A 265 19.28 36.08 29.22
N ASP A 266 18.45 36.08 30.27
CA ASP A 266 18.55 37.06 31.35
C ASP A 266 19.84 36.87 32.16
N PHE A 267 20.25 35.62 32.45
CA PHE A 267 21.51 35.34 33.14
C PHE A 267 22.74 35.75 32.33
N HIS A 268 22.73 35.53 31.01
CA HIS A 268 23.77 36.02 30.13
C HIS A 268 23.85 37.56 30.14
N ARG A 269 22.71 38.27 30.09
CA ARG A 269 22.67 39.74 30.22
C ARG A 269 23.26 40.25 31.53
N THR A 270 23.06 39.51 32.63
CA THR A 270 23.64 39.88 33.95
C THR A 270 25.11 39.49 34.11
N GLY A 271 25.74 38.89 33.09
CA GLY A 271 27.13 38.44 33.14
C GLY A 271 27.35 37.19 33.98
N LYS A 272 26.29 36.47 34.37
CA LYS A 272 26.38 35.21 35.12
C LYS A 272 26.82 34.02 34.26
N TYR A 273 26.54 34.07 32.96
CA TYR A 273 26.96 33.07 31.98
C TYR A 273 27.93 33.68 30.96
N THR A 274 28.98 32.92 30.66
CA THR A 274 29.87 33.20 29.53
C THR A 274 29.15 32.98 28.19
N ASP A 275 29.74 33.44 27.10
CA ASP A 275 29.20 33.19 25.74
C ASP A 275 29.11 31.69 25.44
N GLU A 276 30.11 30.91 25.88
CA GLU A 276 30.17 29.47 25.70
C GLU A 276 29.08 28.73 26.51
N ASP A 277 28.89 29.10 27.78
CA ASP A 277 27.82 28.54 28.63
C ASP A 277 26.43 28.88 28.05
N PHE A 278 26.27 30.10 27.54
CA PHE A 278 25.02 30.57 26.96
C PHE A 278 24.65 29.78 25.71
N ASP A 279 25.59 29.60 24.77
CA ASP A 279 25.34 28.87 23.54
C ASP A 279 25.04 27.38 23.81
N GLU A 280 25.74 26.76 24.76
CA GLU A 280 25.48 25.37 25.16
C GLU A 280 24.06 25.21 25.74
N GLN A 281 23.69 26.04 26.72
CA GLN A 281 22.36 25.94 27.36
C GLN A 281 21.23 26.25 26.38
N LYS A 282 21.42 27.25 25.51
CA LYS A 282 20.46 27.60 24.46
C LYS A 282 20.27 26.45 23.48
N GLU A 283 21.34 25.78 23.05
CA GLU A 283 21.25 24.61 22.18
C GLU A 283 20.47 23.46 22.84
N ILE A 284 20.78 23.13 24.10
CA ILE A 284 20.12 22.04 24.83
C ILE A 284 18.62 22.29 24.92
N ILE A 285 18.21 23.49 25.35
CA ILE A 285 16.80 23.83 25.50
C ILE A 285 16.10 23.88 24.14
N SER A 286 16.75 24.43 23.11
CA SER A 286 16.19 24.48 21.75
C SER A 286 15.97 23.08 21.18
N LYS A 287 16.90 22.14 21.39
CA LYS A 287 16.75 20.72 21.00
C LYS A 287 15.54 20.08 21.71
N LYS A 288 15.36 20.30 23.02
CA LYS A 288 14.20 19.80 23.78
C LYS A 288 12.87 20.36 23.25
N ILE A 289 12.81 21.66 22.96
CA ILE A 289 11.61 22.30 22.39
C ILE A 289 11.28 21.70 21.02
N ILE A 290 12.27 21.53 20.15
CA ILE A 290 12.07 20.93 18.82
C ILE A 290 11.54 19.50 18.96
N GLN A 291 12.14 18.67 19.82
CA GLN A 291 11.66 17.31 20.07
C GLN A 291 10.20 17.28 20.54
N LYS A 292 9.82 18.15 21.49
CA LYS A 292 8.44 18.22 22.01
C LYS A 292 7.44 18.71 20.96
N ARG A 293 7.82 19.68 20.12
CA ARG A 293 6.98 20.17 19.01
C ARG A 293 6.74 19.09 17.95
N LEU A 294 7.76 18.28 17.64
CA LEU A 294 7.62 17.14 16.74
C LEU A 294 6.59 16.11 17.26
N LEU A 295 6.59 15.82 18.56
CA LEU A 295 5.61 14.91 19.17
C LEU A 295 4.15 15.38 19.02
N ILE A 296 3.90 16.70 19.03
CA ILE A 296 2.55 17.26 18.79
C ILE A 296 2.20 17.17 17.30
N GLN A 297 3.14 17.52 16.41
CA GLN A 297 2.92 17.53 14.96
C GLN A 297 2.59 16.14 14.40
N ASP A 298 3.21 15.08 14.94
CA ASP A 298 2.90 13.70 14.56
C ASP A 298 1.47 13.28 14.98
N LYS A 299 0.93 13.87 16.06
CA LYS A 299 -0.41 13.55 16.59
C LYS A 299 -1.55 14.33 15.94
N TRP A 300 -1.26 15.50 15.35
CA TRP A 300 -2.26 16.42 14.78
C TRP A 300 -2.73 16.07 13.36
N LYS A 301 -2.22 14.99 12.76
CA LYS A 301 -2.25 14.89 11.30
C LYS A 301 -3.59 14.62 10.63
N GLU A 302 -4.67 14.27 11.32
CA GLU A 302 -6.00 14.22 10.68
C GLU A 302 -7.10 14.61 11.67
N GLU A 303 -7.68 15.80 11.52
CA GLU A 303 -9.01 16.11 12.03
C GLU A 303 -10.01 15.30 11.18
N PHE A 304 -10.12 14.03 11.52
CA PHE A 304 -10.89 13.06 10.76
C PHE A 304 -12.36 13.14 11.19
N GLU A 305 -13.25 13.51 10.28
CA GLU A 305 -14.69 13.47 10.53
C GLU A 305 -15.20 12.01 10.55
N MET A 306 -15.06 11.36 11.70
CA MET A 306 -15.37 9.95 11.91
C MET A 306 -16.83 9.62 11.56
N GLU A 307 -17.76 10.53 11.84
CA GLU A 307 -19.19 10.36 11.50
C GLU A 307 -19.39 10.24 9.98
N LYS A 308 -18.86 11.19 9.20
CA LYS A 308 -18.95 11.15 7.73
C LYS A 308 -18.27 9.91 7.15
N ALA A 309 -17.13 9.52 7.71
CA ALA A 309 -16.42 8.31 7.29
C ALA A 309 -17.23 7.05 7.57
N LEU A 310 -17.86 6.95 8.75
CA LEU A 310 -18.74 5.83 9.07
C LEU A 310 -19.98 5.83 8.17
N ASP A 311 -20.60 6.98 7.90
CA ASP A 311 -21.73 7.08 6.98
C ASP A 311 -21.37 6.58 5.59
N HIS A 312 -20.22 7.01 5.06
CA HIS A 312 -19.71 6.54 3.78
C HIS A 312 -19.41 5.04 3.83
N CYS A 313 -18.78 4.50 4.87
CA CYS A 313 -18.57 3.06 5.00
C CYS A 313 -19.89 2.28 4.99
N PHE A 314 -20.89 2.73 5.74
CA PHE A 314 -22.16 2.05 5.85
C PHE A 314 -23.05 2.17 4.61
N SER A 315 -22.85 3.19 3.76
CA SER A 315 -23.56 3.25 2.47
C SER A 315 -23.22 2.05 1.55
N PHE A 316 -22.00 1.52 1.66
CA PHE A 316 -21.59 0.28 0.98
C PHE A 316 -22.08 -0.97 1.71
N VAL A 317 -21.93 -1.00 3.04
CA VAL A 317 -22.30 -2.17 3.86
C VAL A 317 -23.80 -2.45 3.80
N ARG A 318 -24.67 -1.43 3.71
CA ARG A 318 -26.13 -1.61 3.57
C ARG A 318 -26.57 -2.24 2.26
N ASN A 319 -25.75 -2.13 1.22
CA ASN A 319 -26.10 -2.50 -0.14
C ASN A 319 -25.09 -3.51 -0.68
N THR A 320 -24.66 -4.47 0.15
CA THR A 320 -23.49 -5.30 -0.16
C THR A 320 -23.63 -6.04 -1.48
N SER A 321 -24.77 -6.71 -1.68
CA SER A 321 -25.12 -7.41 -2.92
C SER A 321 -25.18 -6.46 -4.12
N LYS A 322 -25.97 -5.40 -4.02
CA LYS A 322 -26.16 -4.40 -5.08
C LYS A 322 -24.84 -3.73 -5.49
N ALA A 323 -24.03 -3.32 -4.51
CA ALA A 323 -22.72 -2.74 -4.73
C ALA A 323 -21.78 -3.72 -5.45
N TRP A 324 -21.85 -5.01 -5.14
CA TRP A 324 -21.09 -6.03 -5.86
C TRP A 324 -21.59 -6.24 -7.29
N ILE A 325 -22.91 -6.21 -7.53
CA ILE A 325 -23.49 -6.36 -8.88
C ILE A 325 -23.04 -5.21 -9.79
N GLU A 326 -23.19 -3.98 -9.34
CA GLU A 326 -22.91 -2.74 -10.10
C GLU A 326 -21.41 -2.44 -10.25
N ALA A 327 -20.56 -3.02 -9.40
CA ALA A 327 -19.12 -2.81 -9.43
C ALA A 327 -18.46 -3.34 -10.71
N ASN A 328 -17.47 -2.59 -11.22
CA ASN A 328 -16.57 -3.11 -12.24
C ASN A 328 -15.66 -4.22 -11.67
N TYR A 329 -15.05 -5.04 -12.54
CA TYR A 329 -14.25 -6.19 -12.12
C TYR A 329 -13.16 -5.88 -11.07
N PRO A 330 -12.30 -4.86 -11.23
CA PRO A 330 -11.32 -4.50 -10.19
C PRO A 330 -11.96 -4.16 -8.84
N THR A 331 -13.11 -3.48 -8.87
CA THR A 331 -13.85 -3.12 -7.67
C THR A 331 -14.47 -4.34 -7.01
N LYS A 332 -15.03 -5.29 -7.77
CA LYS A 332 -15.55 -6.58 -7.23
C LYS A 332 -14.48 -7.34 -6.47
N ILE A 333 -13.25 -7.43 -6.98
CA ILE A 333 -12.14 -8.12 -6.30
C ILE A 333 -11.76 -7.42 -4.99
N LYS A 334 -11.66 -6.08 -5.00
CA LYS A 334 -11.38 -5.30 -3.78
C LYS A 334 -12.48 -5.47 -2.76
N PHE A 335 -13.73 -5.43 -3.22
CA PHE A 335 -14.92 -5.58 -2.40
C PHE A 335 -14.98 -6.95 -1.73
N GLN A 336 -14.73 -8.03 -2.48
CA GLN A 336 -14.62 -9.38 -1.94
C GLN A 336 -13.54 -9.47 -0.85
N LYS A 337 -12.34 -8.92 -1.07
CA LYS A 337 -11.26 -8.90 -0.05
C LYS A 337 -11.57 -8.07 1.18
N MET A 338 -12.45 -7.07 1.06
CA MET A 338 -12.89 -6.25 2.18
C MET A 338 -13.87 -7.01 3.09
N ILE A 339 -14.71 -7.85 2.48
CA ILE A 339 -15.73 -8.64 3.18
C ILE A 339 -15.13 -9.93 3.74
N PHE A 340 -14.31 -10.62 2.95
CA PHE A 340 -13.72 -11.91 3.29
C PHE A 340 -12.21 -11.75 3.50
N LYS A 341 -11.77 -11.97 4.75
CA LYS A 341 -10.34 -12.01 5.15
C LYS A 341 -9.65 -13.26 4.61
N GLU A 342 -10.40 -14.34 4.45
CA GLU A 342 -9.94 -15.62 3.93
C GLU A 342 -10.60 -15.93 2.58
N ARG A 343 -10.30 -17.10 2.00
CA ARG A 343 -10.96 -17.53 0.76
C ARG A 343 -12.41 -17.87 1.05
N ILE A 344 -13.27 -17.56 0.08
CA ILE A 344 -14.71 -17.82 0.19
C ILE A 344 -14.92 -19.31 -0.04
N GLU A 345 -15.56 -20.00 0.89
CA GLU A 345 -15.81 -21.44 0.75
C GLU A 345 -17.15 -21.72 0.08
N PHE A 346 -17.20 -22.76 -0.75
CA PHE A 346 -18.41 -23.26 -1.39
C PHE A 346 -18.51 -24.77 -1.17
N ASP A 347 -19.65 -25.25 -0.66
CA ASP A 347 -19.83 -26.64 -0.24
C ASP A 347 -20.48 -27.55 -1.29
N GLY A 348 -20.75 -27.01 -2.49
CA GLY A 348 -21.46 -27.72 -3.56
C GLY A 348 -22.84 -27.14 -3.82
N ASN A 349 -23.49 -26.56 -2.80
CA ASN A 349 -24.80 -25.93 -2.89
C ASN A 349 -24.74 -24.46 -2.50
N ASP A 350 -24.09 -24.13 -1.40
CA ASP A 350 -24.11 -22.80 -0.78
C ASP A 350 -22.70 -22.27 -0.45
N PHE A 351 -22.63 -20.95 -0.27
CA PHE A 351 -21.43 -20.27 0.19
C PHE A 351 -21.34 -20.27 1.72
N GLY A 352 -20.17 -20.66 2.24
CA GLY A 352 -19.88 -20.72 3.67
C GLY A 352 -19.48 -19.37 4.28
N THR A 353 -19.45 -19.32 5.62
CA THR A 353 -19.23 -18.09 6.42
C THR A 353 -17.79 -17.91 6.94
N ALA A 354 -16.86 -18.80 6.58
CA ALA A 354 -15.48 -18.74 7.09
C ALA A 354 -14.76 -17.45 6.65
N GLY A 355 -14.21 -16.73 7.63
CA GLY A 355 -13.30 -15.61 7.39
C GLY A 355 -13.94 -14.25 7.11
N LEU A 356 -15.17 -13.97 7.54
CA LEU A 356 -15.76 -12.62 7.41
C LEU A 356 -14.95 -11.54 8.15
N SER A 357 -14.93 -10.33 7.59
CA SER A 357 -14.34 -9.17 8.23
C SER A 357 -15.18 -8.73 9.44
N GLN A 358 -14.56 -8.00 10.37
CA GLN A 358 -15.14 -7.75 11.70
C GLN A 358 -16.54 -7.13 11.63
N VAL A 359 -16.77 -6.23 10.66
CA VAL A 359 -18.05 -5.55 10.48
C VAL A 359 -19.17 -6.53 10.12
N TYR A 360 -18.89 -7.59 9.34
CA TYR A 360 -19.86 -8.60 8.92
C TYR A 360 -19.96 -9.75 9.94
N ARG A 361 -18.86 -10.10 10.62
CA ARG A 361 -18.84 -11.17 11.63
C ARG A 361 -19.72 -10.85 12.84
N ILE A 362 -19.60 -9.64 13.40
CA ILE A 362 -20.38 -9.28 14.60
C ILE A 362 -21.89 -9.26 14.29
N ASN A 363 -22.28 -8.95 13.04
CA ASN A 363 -23.69 -9.05 12.62
C ASN A 363 -24.23 -10.48 12.73
N GLN A 364 -23.43 -11.48 12.36
CA GLN A 364 -23.83 -12.90 12.49
C GLN A 364 -23.95 -13.32 13.95
N GLU A 365 -23.00 -12.93 14.80
CA GLU A 365 -23.03 -13.21 16.25
C GLU A 365 -24.27 -12.59 16.90
N TYR A 366 -24.62 -11.34 16.55
CA TYR A 366 -25.82 -10.66 17.05
C TYR A 366 -27.14 -11.29 16.59
N CYS A 367 -27.18 -11.81 15.36
CA CYS A 367 -28.36 -12.52 14.85
C CYS A 367 -28.51 -13.91 15.46
N ALA A 368 -27.41 -14.62 15.72
CA ALA A 368 -27.42 -15.95 16.35
C ALA A 368 -27.97 -15.92 17.79
N ASP A 369 -27.64 -14.88 18.57
CA ASP A 369 -28.13 -14.70 19.94
C ASP A 369 -29.66 -14.52 20.06
N LYS A 370 -30.36 -14.16 18.97
CA LYS A 370 -31.83 -14.13 18.98
C LYS A 370 -32.45 -15.53 18.99
N SER A 371 -31.74 -16.56 18.51
CA SER A 371 -32.25 -17.94 18.45
C SER A 371 -32.18 -18.66 19.80
N SER A 372 -31.28 -18.25 20.71
CA SER A 372 -31.10 -18.86 22.03
C SER A 372 -32.08 -18.34 23.09
N LEU A 373 -32.84 -17.28 22.79
CA LEU A 373 -33.78 -16.64 23.71
C LEU A 373 -35.27 -16.96 23.42
N VAL A 374 -35.55 -17.89 22.49
CA VAL A 374 -36.93 -18.36 22.29
C VAL A 374 -37.28 -19.35 23.40
N ALA A 375 -38.15 -18.95 24.32
CA ALA A 375 -38.69 -19.84 25.35
C ALA A 375 -39.32 -21.09 24.69
N LEU A 376 -38.93 -22.28 25.17
CA LEU A 376 -39.55 -23.55 24.79
C LEU A 376 -41.07 -23.47 25.03
N ARG A 377 -41.85 -23.62 23.96
CA ARG A 377 -43.31 -23.79 24.06
C ARG A 377 -43.60 -25.14 24.71
N GLY A 378 -44.43 -25.13 25.75
CA GLY A 378 -45.18 -26.29 26.22
C GLY A 378 -44.51 -27.10 27.33
N ILE A 379 -44.74 -26.71 28.58
CA ILE A 379 -44.85 -27.67 29.68
C ILE A 379 -46.22 -27.40 30.29
N GLU A 380 -47.22 -28.23 29.95
CA GLU A 380 -48.49 -28.26 30.68
C GLU A 380 -48.23 -28.80 32.09
N PRO A 381 -48.74 -28.16 33.16
CA PRO A 381 -48.70 -28.74 34.49
C PRO A 381 -49.69 -29.90 34.57
N LEU A 382 -49.19 -31.10 34.88
CA LEU A 382 -50.01 -32.21 35.34
C LEU A 382 -50.65 -31.80 36.67
N PHE A 383 -51.95 -31.52 36.65
CA PHE A 383 -52.76 -31.49 37.86
C PHE A 383 -52.92 -32.92 38.38
N THR A 384 -52.31 -33.23 39.51
CA THR A 384 -52.62 -34.43 40.29
C THR A 384 -53.95 -34.21 41.03
N GLY A 385 -54.91 -35.10 40.80
CA GLY A 385 -56.15 -35.19 41.57
C GLY A 385 -55.97 -35.78 42.97
#